data_AF-T0ZL29-F1
#
_entry.id   AF-T0ZL29-F1
#
_cell.length_a   1.000
_cell.length_b   1.000
_cell.length_c   1.000
_cell.angle_alpha   90.00
_cell.angle_beta   90.00
_cell.angle_gamma   90.00
#
_symmetry.space_group_name_H-M   'P 1'
#
loop_
_entity.id
_entity.type
_entity.pdbx_description
1 polymer ?
#
loop_
_entity_poly.entity_id
_entity_poly.type
_entity_poly.pdbx_seq_one_letter_code
_entity_poly.pdbx_strand_id
1 'polypeptide(L)'
;HRELSAPLKNARASVHLEPYPDPDPGQLDPELVREMAELRRLVEEARALRESAGVPTRQPLTLAVVAGAEVSSELRAVLAQEINVAEVVCERGGEPGRVSIRLDLELTPELRREGLLRWVVRQVQNLRKRSGLNPGELAELALGADPEVQAAVRAGSAQLLAQCFLSGV
;
A
#
# COMPACT_ATOMS: atom_id res chain seq x y z
N HIS A 1 13.36 -6.85 23.76
CA HIS A 1 12.88 -7.91 22.84
C HIS A 1 11.57 -8.44 23.41
N ARG A 2 10.42 -8.17 22.78
CA ARG A 2 9.13 -8.73 23.21
C ARG A 2 9.02 -10.09 22.53
N GLU A 3 9.11 -11.17 23.29
CA GLU A 3 8.94 -12.53 22.79
C GLU A 3 7.52 -12.68 22.22
N LEU A 4 7.41 -12.75 20.89
CA LEU A 4 6.17 -13.04 20.17
C LEU A 4 5.83 -14.53 20.15
N SER A 5 6.59 -15.36 20.88
CA SER A 5 6.51 -16.82 20.90
C SER A 5 5.70 -17.38 22.06
N ALA A 6 4.98 -16.55 22.82
CA ALA A 6 4.12 -17.07 23.89
C ALA A 6 3.07 -18.00 23.24
N PRO A 7 3.10 -19.31 23.53
CA PRO A 7 2.18 -20.25 22.89
C PRO A 7 0.76 -19.89 23.30
N LEU A 8 -0.14 -19.81 22.31
CA LEU A 8 -1.57 -19.70 22.55
C LEU A 8 -1.99 -20.83 23.49
N LYS A 9 -2.80 -20.52 24.51
CA LYS A 9 -3.31 -21.54 25.45
C LYS A 9 -3.97 -22.66 24.62
N ASN A 10 -3.46 -23.89 24.77
CA ASN A 10 -3.89 -25.11 24.08
C ASN A 10 -3.45 -25.30 22.61
N ALA A 11 -2.53 -24.49 22.06
CA ALA A 11 -1.99 -24.74 20.72
C ALA A 11 -1.00 -25.92 20.72
N ARG A 12 -1.12 -26.82 19.74
CA ARG A 12 -0.14 -27.90 19.50
C ARG A 12 1.19 -27.31 19.02
N ALA A 13 2.26 -28.11 19.13
CA ALA A 13 3.63 -27.69 18.82
C ALA A 13 3.87 -27.25 17.37
N SER A 14 2.96 -27.55 16.44
CA SER A 14 3.10 -27.20 15.01
C SER A 14 1.75 -26.95 14.35
N VAL A 15 1.67 -25.84 13.60
CA VAL A 15 0.50 -25.49 12.77
C VAL A 15 0.23 -26.50 11.66
N HIS A 16 1.26 -27.26 11.24
CA HIS A 16 1.14 -28.30 10.21
C HIS A 16 0.46 -29.58 10.72
N LEU A 17 0.34 -29.73 12.04
CA LEU A 17 -0.32 -30.87 12.69
C LEU A 17 -1.74 -30.53 13.18
N GLU A 18 -2.18 -29.30 12.94
CA GLU A 18 -3.51 -28.85 13.27
C GLU A 18 -4.46 -29.26 12.13
N PRO A 19 -5.65 -29.82 12.45
CA PRO A 19 -6.67 -30.02 11.43
C PRO A 19 -7.05 -28.67 10.81
N TYR A 20 -7.38 -28.71 9.52
CA TYR A 20 -7.98 -27.56 8.87
C TYR A 20 -9.30 -27.22 9.59
N PRO A 21 -9.58 -25.94 9.91
CA PRO A 21 -10.79 -25.59 10.62
C PRO A 21 -12.03 -25.86 9.77
N ASP A 22 -13.04 -26.49 10.36
CA ASP A 22 -14.34 -26.63 9.71
C ASP A 22 -15.02 -25.26 9.59
N PRO A 23 -15.67 -24.96 8.45
CA PRO A 23 -16.38 -23.70 8.29
C PRO A 23 -17.56 -23.63 9.25
N ASP A 24 -17.65 -22.55 10.03
CA ASP A 24 -18.82 -22.24 10.85
C ASP A 24 -19.83 -21.44 10.00
N PRO A 25 -20.98 -22.02 9.62
CA PRO A 25 -21.98 -21.31 8.82
C PRO A 25 -22.57 -20.08 9.54
N GLY A 26 -22.49 -20.02 10.87
CA GLY A 26 -22.94 -18.88 11.66
C GLY A 26 -22.03 -17.64 11.55
N GLN A 27 -20.83 -17.78 10.99
CA GLN A 27 -19.90 -16.68 10.75
C GLN A 27 -20.04 -16.07 9.34
N LEU A 28 -20.91 -16.63 8.50
CA LEU A 28 -21.15 -16.09 7.16
C LEU A 28 -22.04 -14.86 7.23
N ASP A 29 -21.45 -13.71 6.93
CA ASP A 29 -22.16 -12.44 6.76
C ASP A 29 -22.37 -12.16 5.25
N PRO A 30 -23.57 -12.41 4.70
CA PRO A 30 -23.84 -12.18 3.29
C PRO A 30 -23.82 -10.70 2.89
N GLU A 31 -24.06 -9.77 3.83
CA GLU A 31 -23.97 -8.34 3.55
C GLU A 31 -22.51 -7.93 3.38
N LEU A 32 -21.63 -8.35 4.30
CA LEU A 32 -20.19 -8.12 4.20
C LEU A 32 -19.61 -8.73 2.92
N VAL A 33 -20.06 -9.92 2.51
CA VAL A 33 -19.64 -10.54 1.25
C VAL A 33 -20.00 -9.66 0.05
N ARG A 34 -21.24 -9.12 0.03
CA ARG A 34 -21.68 -8.21 -1.03
C ARG A 34 -20.88 -6.91 -1.03
N GLU A 35 -20.60 -6.34 0.14
CA GLU A 35 -19.80 -5.14 0.28
C GLU A 35 -18.35 -5.34 -0.18
N MET A 36 -17.75 -6.48 0.16
CA MET A 36 -16.40 -6.84 -0.29
C MET A 36 -16.33 -7.07 -1.81
N ALA A 37 -17.38 -7.62 -2.41
CA ALA A 37 -17.48 -7.74 -3.86
C ALA A 37 -17.51 -6.35 -4.53
N GLU A 38 -18.29 -5.43 -3.97
CA GLU A 38 -18.36 -4.05 -4.46
C GLU A 38 -17.01 -3.31 -4.31
N LEU A 39 -16.36 -3.46 -3.15
CA LEU A 39 -15.03 -2.91 -2.89
C LEU A 39 -14.02 -3.38 -3.94
N ARG A 40 -13.98 -4.68 -4.25
CA ARG A 40 -13.06 -5.24 -5.26
C ARG A 40 -13.30 -4.61 -6.63
N ARG A 41 -14.57 -4.43 -7.03
CA ARG A 41 -14.89 -3.74 -8.30
C ARG A 41 -14.34 -2.31 -8.32
N LEU A 42 -14.53 -1.56 -7.24
CA LEU A 42 -14.00 -0.19 -7.14
C LEU A 42 -12.47 -0.15 -7.17
N VAL A 43 -11.79 -1.12 -6.55
CA VAL A 43 -10.33 -1.26 -6.62
C VAL A 43 -9.87 -1.51 -8.06
N GLU A 44 -10.54 -2.40 -8.79
CA GLU A 44 -10.24 -2.69 -10.20
C GLU A 44 -10.45 -1.45 -11.09
N GLU A 45 -11.56 -0.74 -10.89
CA GLU A 45 -11.86 0.51 -11.62
C GLU A 45 -10.80 1.59 -11.33
N ALA A 46 -10.41 1.77 -10.07
CA ALA A 46 -9.35 2.71 -9.69
C ALA A 46 -7.99 2.34 -10.30
N ARG A 47 -7.65 1.05 -10.37
CA ARG A 47 -6.41 0.58 -11.00
C ARG A 47 -6.43 0.83 -12.51
N ALA A 48 -7.57 0.62 -13.17
CA ALA A 48 -7.75 0.92 -14.59
C ALA A 48 -7.65 2.42 -14.89
N LEU A 49 -8.22 3.29 -14.03
CA LEU A 49 -8.07 4.75 -14.15
C LEU A 49 -6.61 5.18 -14.03
N ARG A 50 -5.88 4.60 -13.07
CA ARG A 50 -4.44 4.82 -12.91
C ARG A 50 -3.64 4.41 -14.15
N GLU A 51 -3.89 3.21 -14.66
CA GLU A 51 -3.22 2.69 -15.84
C GLU A 51 -3.47 3.60 -17.06
N SER A 52 -4.72 4.00 -17.27
CA SER A 52 -5.10 4.91 -18.36
C SER A 52 -4.43 6.28 -18.24
N ALA A 53 -4.20 6.76 -17.02
CA ALA A 53 -3.49 8.00 -16.74
C ALA A 53 -1.95 7.86 -16.68
N GLY A 54 -1.42 6.66 -16.84
CA GLY A 54 0.02 6.39 -16.70
C GLY A 54 0.57 6.57 -15.28
N VAL A 55 -0.29 6.55 -14.25
CA VAL A 55 0.09 6.74 -12.85
C VAL A 55 0.35 5.38 -12.18
N PRO A 56 1.58 5.08 -11.73
CA PRO A 56 1.88 3.81 -11.08
C PRO A 56 1.09 3.62 -9.78
N THR A 57 0.64 2.39 -9.48
CA THR A 57 -0.09 2.08 -8.22
C THR A 57 0.68 2.44 -6.95
N ARG A 58 2.02 2.44 -7.02
CA ARG A 58 2.89 2.81 -5.88
C ARG A 58 3.06 4.30 -5.68
N GLN A 59 2.67 5.12 -6.66
CA GLN A 59 2.65 6.57 -6.51
C GLN A 59 1.47 6.91 -5.59
N PRO A 60 1.69 7.47 -4.39
CA PRO A 60 0.58 7.94 -3.55
C PRO A 60 -0.19 9.05 -4.27
N LEU A 61 -1.50 9.05 -4.07
CA LEU A 61 -2.43 10.11 -4.52
C LEU A 61 -3.14 10.71 -3.31
N THR A 62 -3.70 11.91 -3.49
CA THR A 62 -4.36 12.64 -2.40
C THR A 62 -5.74 12.05 -2.10
N LEU A 63 -6.59 11.95 -3.12
CA LEU A 63 -8.02 11.76 -2.93
C LEU A 63 -8.59 10.75 -3.92
N ALA A 64 -9.48 9.90 -3.42
CA ALA A 64 -10.44 9.18 -4.23
C ALA A 64 -11.87 9.54 -3.81
N VAL A 65 -12.76 9.65 -4.79
CA VAL A 65 -14.17 9.95 -4.57
C VAL A 65 -15.01 8.77 -5.04
N VAL A 66 -15.79 8.20 -4.14
CA VAL A 66 -16.79 7.18 -4.44
C VAL A 66 -18.15 7.85 -4.62
N ALA A 67 -18.71 7.72 -5.81
CA ALA A 67 -19.98 8.29 -6.21
C ALA A 67 -21.06 7.20 -6.23
N GLY A 68 -22.24 7.49 -5.69
CA GLY A 68 -23.45 6.66 -5.86
C GLY A 68 -23.75 5.71 -4.70
N ALA A 69 -22.87 5.64 -3.69
CA ALA A 69 -23.12 4.93 -2.44
C ALA A 69 -22.31 5.52 -1.28
N GLU A 70 -22.85 5.38 -0.08
CA GLU A 70 -22.09 5.53 1.15
C GLU A 70 -21.33 4.22 1.43
N VAL A 71 -20.09 4.36 1.89
CA VAL A 71 -19.24 3.22 2.25
C VAL A 71 -18.83 3.38 3.71
N SER A 72 -18.83 2.28 4.47
CA SER A 72 -18.42 2.28 5.87
C SER A 72 -16.98 2.81 6.05
N SER A 73 -16.65 3.29 7.25
CA SER A 73 -15.30 3.79 7.57
C SER A 73 -14.24 2.71 7.36
N GLU A 74 -14.56 1.47 7.70
CA GLU A 74 -13.68 0.31 7.64
C GLU A 74 -13.35 0.00 6.19
N LEU A 75 -14.36 -0.08 5.32
CA LEU A 75 -14.17 -0.35 3.90
C LEU A 75 -13.48 0.80 3.17
N ARG A 76 -13.72 2.05 3.58
CA ARG A 76 -12.96 3.21 3.05
C ARG A 76 -11.47 3.10 3.39
N ALA A 77 -11.13 2.67 4.61
CA ALA A 77 -9.74 2.45 5.00
C ALA A 77 -9.08 1.32 4.19
N VAL A 78 -9.80 0.22 3.94
CA VAL A 78 -9.30 -0.86 3.08
C VAL A 78 -9.14 -0.38 1.64
N LEU A 79 -10.13 0.34 1.09
CA LEU A 79 -10.06 0.90 -0.25
C LEU A 79 -8.84 1.81 -0.41
N ALA A 80 -8.66 2.73 0.53
CA ALA A 80 -7.55 3.69 0.53
C ALA A 80 -6.18 2.99 0.47
N GLN A 81 -6.03 1.89 1.22
CA GLN A 81 -4.80 1.09 1.23
C GLN A 81 -4.59 0.35 -0.10
N GLU A 82 -5.63 -0.29 -0.64
CA GLU A 82 -5.56 -1.08 -1.88
C GLU A 82 -5.22 -0.24 -3.12
N ILE A 83 -5.63 1.04 -3.11
CA ILE A 83 -5.37 1.98 -4.19
C ILE A 83 -4.31 3.03 -3.83
N ASN A 84 -3.70 2.98 -2.64
CA ASN A 84 -2.66 3.91 -2.20
C ASN A 84 -3.06 5.39 -2.40
N VAL A 85 -4.16 5.79 -1.75
CA VAL A 85 -4.61 7.19 -1.64
C VAL A 85 -4.64 7.62 -0.17
N ALA A 86 -4.47 8.91 0.10
CA ALA A 86 -4.52 9.42 1.47
C ALA A 86 -5.94 9.47 2.03
N GLU A 87 -6.93 9.82 1.20
CA GLU A 87 -8.32 9.95 1.62
C GLU A 87 -9.31 9.35 0.61
N VAL A 88 -10.41 8.80 1.13
CA VAL A 88 -11.57 8.33 0.36
C VAL A 88 -12.81 9.05 0.88
N VAL A 89 -13.47 9.80 0.00
CA VAL A 89 -14.71 10.52 0.30
C VAL A 89 -15.87 9.91 -0.50
N CYS A 90 -17.05 9.87 0.10
CA CYS A 90 -18.29 9.46 -0.57
C CYS A 90 -19.12 10.69 -0.95
N GLU A 91 -19.72 10.65 -2.13
CA GLU A 91 -20.66 11.69 -2.57
C GLU A 91 -21.96 11.09 -3.12
N ARG A 92 -23.04 11.85 -2.93
CA ARG A 92 -24.36 11.55 -3.52
C ARG A 92 -24.41 12.08 -4.96
N GLY A 93 -23.51 11.61 -5.80
CA GLY A 93 -23.45 11.90 -7.24
C GLY A 93 -23.26 10.62 -8.04
N GLY A 94 -23.39 10.68 -9.37
CA GLY A 94 -23.11 9.55 -10.25
C GLY A 94 -24.32 9.05 -11.06
N GLU A 95 -24.08 7.99 -11.84
CA GLU A 95 -25.12 7.34 -12.64
C GLU A 95 -26.15 6.64 -11.72
N PRO A 96 -27.46 6.80 -11.96
CA PRO A 96 -28.49 6.16 -11.14
C PRO A 96 -28.29 4.63 -11.08
N GLY A 97 -28.19 4.09 -9.87
CA GLY A 97 -28.05 2.64 -9.66
C GLY A 97 -26.64 2.10 -9.87
N ARG A 98 -25.63 2.95 -10.06
CA ARG A 98 -24.24 2.54 -10.23
C ARG A 98 -23.32 3.28 -9.27
N VAL A 99 -22.49 2.53 -8.55
CA VAL A 99 -21.38 3.09 -7.77
C VAL A 99 -20.16 3.22 -8.69
N SER A 100 -19.44 4.32 -8.60
CA SER A 100 -18.23 4.56 -9.39
C SER A 100 -17.16 5.21 -8.54
N ILE A 101 -15.91 5.17 -9.00
CA ILE A 101 -14.78 5.81 -8.34
C ILE A 101 -14.10 6.80 -9.27
N ARG A 102 -13.68 7.93 -8.71
CA ARG A 102 -12.84 8.93 -9.38
C ARG A 102 -11.59 9.14 -8.55
N LEU A 103 -10.46 9.41 -9.21
CA LEU A 103 -9.19 9.68 -8.56
C LEU A 103 -8.77 11.11 -8.85
N ASP A 104 -8.24 11.78 -7.83
CA ASP A 104 -7.41 12.96 -8.04
C ASP A 104 -6.05 12.51 -8.57
N LEU A 105 -5.82 12.76 -9.85
CA LEU A 105 -4.62 12.37 -10.58
C LEU A 105 -3.59 13.50 -10.63
N GLU A 106 -3.84 14.63 -9.98
CA GLU A 106 -2.89 15.73 -9.92
C GLU A 106 -1.68 15.35 -9.05
N LEU A 107 -0.54 15.16 -9.71
CA LEU A 107 0.71 14.83 -9.03
C LEU A 107 1.43 16.10 -8.62
N THR A 108 1.24 16.50 -7.36
CA THR A 108 2.02 17.58 -6.76
C THR A 108 3.51 17.21 -6.72
N PRO A 109 4.42 18.20 -6.74
CA PRO A 109 5.86 17.95 -6.59
C PRO A 109 6.20 17.14 -5.33
N GLU A 110 5.44 17.33 -4.25
CA GLU A 110 5.59 16.64 -2.97
C GLU A 110 5.26 15.16 -3.10
N LEU A 111 4.11 14.83 -3.70
CA LEU A 111 3.71 13.45 -3.96
C LEU A 111 4.70 12.74 -4.88
N ARG A 112 5.16 13.42 -5.93
CA ARG A 112 6.14 12.87 -6.86
C ARG A 112 7.45 12.52 -6.15
N ARG A 113 7.96 13.42 -5.29
CA ARG A 113 9.16 13.17 -4.47
C ARG A 113 8.96 12.01 -3.50
N GLU A 114 7.79 11.91 -2.86
CA GLU A 114 7.49 10.80 -1.96
C GLU A 114 7.48 9.45 -2.71
N GLY A 115 6.83 9.40 -3.87
CA GLY A 115 6.80 8.20 -4.72
C GLY A 115 8.21 7.79 -5.17
N LEU A 116 9.03 8.76 -5.56
CA LEU A 116 10.44 8.53 -5.92
C LEU A 116 11.26 8.00 -4.73
N LEU A 117 11.11 8.59 -3.54
CA LEU A 117 11.79 8.12 -2.33
C LEU A 117 11.42 6.66 -2.02
N ARG A 118 10.14 6.31 -2.02
CA ARG A 118 9.66 4.93 -1.80
C ARG A 118 10.24 3.98 -2.86
N TRP A 119 10.34 4.43 -4.11
CA TRP A 119 10.94 3.65 -5.18
C TRP A 119 12.45 3.41 -4.96
N VAL A 120 13.20 4.45 -4.53
CA VAL A 120 14.64 4.35 -4.20
C VAL A 120 14.86 3.39 -3.05
N VAL A 121 14.14 3.57 -1.93
CA VAL A 121 14.23 2.67 -0.76
C VAL A 121 14.02 1.22 -1.19
N ARG A 122 13.03 0.97 -2.05
CA ARG A 122 12.79 -0.37 -2.58
C ARG A 122 13.94 -0.88 -3.46
N GLN A 123 14.52 -0.04 -4.31
CA GLN A 123 15.69 -0.46 -5.12
C GLN A 123 16.84 -0.87 -4.20
N VAL A 124 17.13 -0.07 -3.19
CA VAL A 124 18.15 -0.36 -2.18
C VAL A 124 17.86 -1.70 -1.49
N GLN A 125 16.64 -1.92 -1.02
CA GLN A 125 16.26 -3.19 -0.38
C GLN A 125 16.39 -4.40 -1.31
N ASN A 126 16.03 -4.26 -2.59
CA ASN A 126 16.21 -5.33 -3.57
C ASN A 126 17.68 -5.61 -3.85
N LEU A 127 18.51 -4.57 -3.95
CA LEU A 127 19.96 -4.69 -4.14
C LEU A 127 20.58 -5.42 -2.95
N ARG A 128 20.24 -5.04 -1.72
CA ARG A 128 20.74 -5.71 -0.50
C ARG A 128 20.47 -7.21 -0.52
N LYS A 129 19.23 -7.61 -0.86
CA LYS A 129 18.85 -9.02 -0.97
C LYS A 129 19.64 -9.77 -2.04
N ARG A 130 19.85 -9.14 -3.21
CA ARG A 130 20.62 -9.73 -4.32
C ARG A 130 22.12 -9.82 -4.02
N SER A 131 22.65 -8.89 -3.24
CA SER A 131 24.04 -8.86 -2.79
C SER A 131 24.29 -9.78 -1.58
N GLY A 132 23.27 -10.45 -1.05
CA GLY A 132 23.42 -11.37 0.09
C GLY A 132 23.68 -10.69 1.42
N LEU A 133 23.39 -9.39 1.55
CA LEU A 133 23.62 -8.63 2.78
C LEU A 133 22.62 -9.02 3.87
N ASN A 134 23.10 -9.16 5.10
CA ASN A 134 22.27 -9.50 6.25
C ASN A 134 21.49 -8.27 6.79
N PRO A 135 20.38 -8.49 7.52
CA PRO A 135 19.71 -7.42 8.26
C PRO A 135 20.67 -6.74 9.25
N GLY A 136 20.79 -5.42 9.19
CA GLY A 136 21.70 -4.64 10.04
C GLY A 136 23.12 -4.46 9.49
N GLU A 137 23.47 -5.14 8.40
CA GLU A 137 24.76 -4.95 7.73
C GLU A 137 24.78 -3.61 6.99
N LEU A 138 25.79 -2.79 7.24
CA LEU A 138 25.91 -1.46 6.64
C LEU A 138 26.49 -1.61 5.22
N ALA A 139 25.90 -0.88 4.28
CA ALA A 139 26.33 -0.85 2.88
C ALA A 139 26.56 0.59 2.45
N GLU A 140 27.59 0.79 1.63
CA GLU A 140 27.82 2.04 0.94
C GLU A 140 26.95 2.10 -0.32
N LEU A 141 26.14 3.15 -0.44
CA LEU A 141 25.26 3.38 -1.58
C LEU A 141 25.72 4.61 -2.36
N ALA A 142 26.20 4.39 -3.58
CA ALA A 142 26.44 5.42 -4.57
C ALA A 142 25.24 5.52 -5.54
N LEU A 143 24.67 6.71 -5.68
CA LEU A 143 23.48 6.96 -6.51
C LEU A 143 23.79 7.95 -7.63
N GLY A 144 23.97 7.45 -8.84
CA GLY A 144 23.88 8.28 -10.06
C GLY A 144 22.43 8.45 -10.46
N ALA A 145 21.86 9.63 -10.25
CA ALA A 145 20.46 9.89 -10.58
C ALA A 145 20.23 11.34 -11.00
N ASP A 146 19.13 11.57 -11.74
CA ASP A 146 18.71 12.90 -12.19
C ASP A 146 18.39 13.83 -10.99
N PRO A 147 18.44 15.17 -11.19
CA PRO A 147 18.30 16.15 -10.11
C PRO A 147 17.05 15.97 -9.24
N GLU A 148 15.97 15.47 -9.84
CA GLU A 148 14.73 15.22 -9.14
C GLU A 148 14.81 14.04 -8.16
N VAL A 149 15.43 12.94 -8.57
CA VAL A 149 15.64 11.78 -7.69
C VAL A 149 16.60 12.16 -6.57
N GLN A 150 17.63 12.95 -6.87
CA GLN A 150 18.52 13.48 -5.84
C GLN A 150 17.76 14.38 -4.85
N ALA A 151 16.86 15.24 -5.32
CA ALA A 151 16.03 16.07 -4.45
C ALA A 151 15.12 15.24 -3.55
N ALA A 152 14.50 14.18 -4.07
CA ALA A 152 13.69 13.24 -3.29
C ALA A 152 14.52 12.52 -2.21
N VAL A 153 15.72 12.04 -2.57
CA VAL A 153 16.66 11.38 -1.65
C VAL A 153 17.15 12.34 -0.56
N ARG A 154 17.50 13.58 -0.92
CA ARG A 154 17.91 14.62 0.04
C ARG A 154 16.79 14.93 1.05
N ALA A 155 15.55 15.10 0.56
CA ALA A 155 14.38 15.35 1.40
C ALA A 155 14.05 14.17 2.33
N GLY A 156 14.25 12.93 1.86
CA GLY A 156 13.99 11.69 2.61
C GLY A 156 15.21 11.06 3.27
N SER A 157 16.32 11.78 3.39
CA SER A 157 17.64 11.24 3.74
C SER A 157 17.65 10.47 5.07
N ALA A 158 16.91 10.92 6.08
CA ALA A 158 16.79 10.22 7.37
C ALA A 158 16.26 8.78 7.23
N GLN A 159 15.31 8.54 6.31
CA GLN A 159 14.72 7.22 6.10
C GLN A 159 15.68 6.26 5.39
N LEU A 160 16.52 6.78 4.50
CA LEU A 160 17.56 6.01 3.79
C LEU A 160 18.78 5.76 4.67
N LEU A 161 19.19 6.74 5.48
CA LEU A 161 20.33 6.64 6.40
C LEU A 161 20.11 5.62 7.52
N ALA A 162 18.86 5.35 7.90
CA ALA A 162 18.52 4.26 8.80
C ALA A 162 18.86 2.86 8.24
N GLN A 163 19.14 2.76 6.93
CA GLN A 163 19.30 1.49 6.23
C GLN A 163 20.65 1.37 5.50
N CYS A 164 21.29 2.48 5.11
CA CYS A 164 22.53 2.52 4.33
C CYS A 164 23.34 3.80 4.63
N PHE A 165 24.65 3.77 4.39
CA PHE A 165 25.44 5.00 4.28
C PHE A 165 25.32 5.56 2.87
N LEU A 166 24.99 6.85 2.76
CA LEU A 166 24.91 7.56 1.48
C LEU A 166 26.26 8.23 1.19
N SER A 167 26.89 7.88 0.07
CA SER A 167 28.07 8.60 -0.44
C SER A 167 27.79 9.12 -1.86
N GLY A 168 28.15 10.39 -2.12
CA GLY A 168 28.09 11.00 -3.46
C GLY A 168 26.70 11.45 -3.95
N VAL A 169 25.93 12.19 -3.14
CA VAL A 169 24.65 12.84 -3.57
C VAL A 169 24.86 14.30 -3.96
#